data_AF-A0A9E0HEP1-F1
#
_entry.id   AF-A0A9E0HEP1-F1
#
_cell.length_a   1.000
_cell.length_b   1.000
_cell.length_c   1.000
_cell.angle_alpha   90.00
_cell.angle_beta   90.00
_cell.angle_gamma   90.00
#
_symmetry.space_group_name_H-M   'P 1'
#
loop_
_entity.id
_entity.type
_entity.pdbx_description
1 polymer ?
#
loop_
_entity_poly.entity_id
_entity_poly.type
_entity_poly.pdbx_seq_one_letter_code
_entity_poly.pdbx_strand_id
1 'polypeptide(L)'
;MSNVISEANWKFHWRLTESAGIMIYLAEYRGRRVLWEASLPYVTIDHQRDSLEVDSDGVDTRGPWWVPLGARTLAGNVRVQPFRGGVELSADFTAGPYHYLQMWRFHDDGRLCPWLTIYGSGVHDQHTYHPHWRFDFDLDGAGHDALEAFADGRWQRLEEEGWFPHTGEADDSGFVWRQIDFGTGAAINLRPHTWDDAELFAVRYHDGEWAPFSPRATAGAAPFPAAYVGREPLEDHDVALWYVAHVHFDQSFPYTAGPWIKLDGFGK
;
A
#
# COMPACT_ATOMS: atom_id res chain seq x y z
N MET A 1 9.72 22.73 -2.82
CA MET A 1 10.02 22.71 -1.37
C MET A 1 9.79 21.29 -0.91
N SER A 2 10.82 20.58 -0.46
CA SER A 2 10.67 19.22 0.07
C SER A 2 10.15 19.30 1.50
N ASN A 3 9.03 18.64 1.78
CA ASN A 3 8.52 18.54 3.14
C ASN A 3 9.25 17.40 3.83
N VAL A 4 9.95 17.69 4.92
CA VAL A 4 10.74 16.72 5.69
C VAL A 4 10.19 16.64 7.10
N ILE A 5 10.08 15.42 7.63
CA ILE A 5 9.71 15.15 9.02
C ILE A 5 10.85 14.38 9.67
N SER A 6 11.16 14.70 10.92
CA SER A 6 12.20 14.04 11.72
C SER A 6 11.68 13.88 13.15
N GLU A 7 10.95 12.80 13.38
CA GLU A 7 10.19 12.54 14.62
C GLU A 7 10.14 11.03 14.88
N ALA A 8 10.01 10.63 16.15
CA ALA A 8 9.83 9.22 16.54
C ALA A 8 10.90 8.26 15.97
N ASN A 9 12.18 8.68 15.95
CA ASN A 9 13.29 7.97 15.33
C ASN A 9 13.20 7.81 13.81
N TRP A 10 12.18 8.36 13.16
CA TRP A 10 12.03 8.38 11.72
C TRP A 10 12.51 9.71 11.14
N LYS A 11 13.07 9.64 9.94
CA LYS A 11 13.31 10.80 9.08
C LYS A 11 12.83 10.45 7.69
N PHE A 12 11.92 11.23 7.13
CA PHE A 12 11.39 10.95 5.80
C PHE A 12 10.95 12.22 5.10
N HIS A 13 10.88 12.13 3.79
CA HIS A 13 10.34 13.17 2.94
C HIS A 13 8.94 12.79 2.50
N TRP A 14 8.11 13.79 2.25
CA TRP A 14 6.78 13.57 1.70
C TRP A 14 6.38 14.63 0.70
N ARG A 15 5.44 14.28 -0.18
CA ARG A 15 4.79 15.21 -1.10
C ARG A 15 3.35 14.76 -1.36
N LEU A 16 2.48 15.73 -1.64
CA LEU A 16 1.17 15.42 -2.24
C LEU A 16 1.39 15.25 -3.75
N THR A 17 0.81 14.19 -4.31
CA THR A 17 0.90 13.87 -5.75
C THR A 17 -0.43 14.19 -6.45
N GLU A 18 -0.40 14.18 -7.78
CA GLU A 18 -1.60 14.42 -8.60
C GLU A 18 -2.59 13.24 -8.57
N SER A 19 -2.14 12.02 -8.23
CA SER A 19 -2.97 10.80 -8.34
C SER A 19 -2.81 9.75 -7.24
N ALA A 20 -1.78 9.82 -6.39
CA ALA A 20 -1.49 8.82 -5.34
C ALA A 20 -1.56 9.36 -3.88
N GLY A 21 -2.10 10.56 -3.72
CA GLY A 21 -2.27 11.25 -2.45
C GLY A 21 -0.93 11.62 -1.84
N ILE A 22 -0.77 11.39 -0.54
CA ILE A 22 0.49 11.54 0.18
C ILE A 22 1.43 10.40 -0.23
N MET A 23 2.56 10.78 -0.81
CA MET A 23 3.67 9.88 -1.12
C MET A 23 4.80 10.12 -0.12
N ILE A 24 5.36 9.03 0.41
CA ILE A 24 6.53 9.03 1.28
C ILE A 24 7.75 8.63 0.46
N TYR A 25 8.90 9.27 0.69
CA TYR A 25 10.15 8.89 0.05
C TYR A 25 11.35 9.14 0.96
N LEU A 26 12.43 8.40 0.71
CA LEU A 26 13.69 8.45 1.45
C LEU A 26 13.47 8.32 2.96
N ALA A 27 12.71 7.30 3.39
CA ALA A 27 12.43 7.08 4.80
C ALA A 27 13.57 6.32 5.47
N GLU A 28 14.03 6.87 6.58
CA GLU A 28 15.07 6.31 7.44
C GLU A 28 14.48 6.07 8.83
N TYR A 29 14.88 4.98 9.47
CA TYR A 29 14.60 4.70 10.87
C TYR A 29 15.91 4.52 11.62
N ARG A 30 16.11 5.30 12.69
CA ARG A 30 17.38 5.38 13.44
C ARG A 30 18.60 5.62 12.55
N GLY A 31 18.43 6.44 11.49
CA GLY A 31 19.50 6.81 10.57
C GLY A 31 19.88 5.73 9.55
N ARG A 32 19.11 4.65 9.46
CA ARG A 32 19.27 3.57 8.46
C ARG A 32 18.15 3.61 7.45
N ARG A 33 18.44 3.30 6.19
CA ARG A 33 17.46 3.35 5.10
C ARG A 33 16.45 2.21 5.25
N VAL A 34 15.18 2.53 5.08
CA VAL A 34 14.06 1.60 5.15
C VAL A 34 13.26 1.59 3.85
N LEU A 35 13.01 2.77 3.29
CA LEU A 35 12.07 2.95 2.18
C LEU A 35 12.63 3.97 1.19
N TRP A 36 12.67 3.61 -0.08
CA TRP A 36 12.92 4.55 -1.16
C TRP A 36 11.68 5.37 -1.47
N GLU A 37 10.55 4.70 -1.72
CA GLU A 37 9.27 5.32 -2.07
C GLU A 37 8.08 4.46 -1.60
N ALA A 38 7.00 5.10 -1.13
CA ALA A 38 5.71 4.44 -0.99
C ALA A 38 4.54 5.37 -1.29
N SER A 39 3.48 4.79 -1.84
CA SER A 39 2.26 5.52 -2.24
C SER A 39 1.03 4.62 -2.31
N LEU A 40 -0.15 5.23 -2.51
CA LEU A 40 -1.42 4.56 -2.80
C LEU A 40 -1.87 5.02 -4.20
N PRO A 41 -1.39 4.40 -5.29
CA PRO A 41 -1.53 4.98 -6.64
C PRO A 41 -2.98 5.14 -7.10
N TYR A 42 -3.85 4.23 -6.65
CA TYR A 42 -5.28 4.28 -6.93
C TYR A 42 -6.04 3.36 -5.98
N VAL A 43 -7.36 3.58 -5.92
CA VAL A 43 -8.32 2.66 -5.34
C VAL A 43 -9.20 2.19 -6.49
N THR A 44 -9.32 0.88 -6.72
CA THR A 44 -10.36 0.35 -7.63
C THR A 44 -11.60 -0.03 -6.86
N ILE A 45 -12.76 0.02 -7.53
CA ILE A 45 -14.06 -0.26 -6.93
C ILE A 45 -14.79 -1.20 -7.87
N ASP A 46 -15.03 -2.43 -7.41
CA ASP A 46 -15.82 -3.40 -8.13
C ASP A 46 -17.29 -3.29 -7.70
N HIS A 47 -18.15 -2.94 -8.66
CA HIS A 47 -19.58 -2.78 -8.46
C HIS A 47 -20.31 -4.07 -8.84
N GLN A 48 -20.88 -4.74 -7.84
CA GLN A 48 -21.51 -6.06 -8.03
C GLN A 48 -22.96 -5.99 -8.54
N ARG A 49 -23.51 -4.79 -8.79
CA ARG A 49 -24.86 -4.61 -9.35
C ARG A 49 -24.84 -4.54 -10.86
N ASP A 50 -25.73 -5.31 -11.50
CA ASP A 50 -25.91 -5.35 -12.95
C ASP A 50 -26.44 -4.03 -13.56
N SER A 51 -27.12 -3.20 -12.76
CA SER A 51 -27.49 -1.83 -13.14
C SER A 51 -27.43 -0.90 -11.93
N LEU A 52 -26.54 0.08 -11.97
CA LEU A 52 -26.78 1.35 -11.30
C LEU A 52 -27.89 2.02 -12.12
N GLU A 53 -28.99 2.44 -11.49
CA GLU A 53 -30.06 3.11 -12.22
C GLU A 53 -29.46 4.19 -13.11
N VAL A 54 -29.77 4.11 -14.40
CA VAL A 54 -29.19 4.96 -15.43
C VAL A 54 -29.56 6.40 -15.11
N ASP A 55 -28.65 7.14 -14.46
CA ASP A 55 -28.66 8.59 -14.59
C ASP A 55 -28.59 8.88 -16.09
N SER A 56 -29.42 9.81 -16.54
CA SER A 56 -29.81 10.09 -17.93
C SER A 56 -28.68 10.35 -18.93
N ASP A 57 -27.42 10.23 -18.52
CA ASP A 57 -26.24 10.67 -19.24
C ASP A 57 -25.39 9.52 -19.82
N GLY A 58 -25.87 8.27 -19.71
CA GLY A 58 -25.33 7.16 -20.51
C GLY A 58 -23.87 6.78 -20.24
N VAL A 59 -23.33 7.12 -19.07
CA VAL A 59 -22.02 6.65 -18.63
C VAL A 59 -22.15 5.19 -18.23
N ASP A 60 -21.42 4.31 -18.91
CA ASP A 60 -21.34 2.89 -18.56
C ASP A 60 -20.67 2.77 -17.18
N THR A 61 -21.47 2.55 -16.15
CA THR A 61 -21.02 2.42 -14.76
C THR A 61 -20.67 0.96 -14.41
N ARG A 62 -20.41 0.11 -15.42
CA ARG A 62 -20.12 -1.30 -15.25
C ARG A 62 -18.61 -1.55 -15.27
N GLY A 63 -18.14 -2.38 -14.34
CA GLY A 63 -16.75 -2.80 -14.23
C GLY A 63 -15.94 -2.01 -13.19
N PRO A 64 -14.68 -2.42 -12.95
CA PRO A 64 -13.85 -1.76 -11.95
C PRO A 64 -13.65 -0.29 -12.32
N TRP A 65 -14.21 0.59 -11.51
CA TRP A 65 -13.91 2.02 -11.57
C TRP A 65 -12.66 2.30 -10.73
N TRP A 66 -11.97 3.42 -10.97
CA TRP A 66 -10.83 3.80 -10.14
C TRP A 66 -10.88 5.26 -9.75
N VAL A 67 -10.42 5.54 -8.54
CA VAL A 67 -10.35 6.88 -7.99
C VAL A 67 -8.89 7.29 -7.82
N PRO A 68 -8.42 8.33 -8.53
CA PRO A 68 -7.15 8.97 -8.20
C PRO A 68 -7.30 9.81 -6.92
N LEU A 69 -6.40 9.60 -5.97
CA LEU A 69 -6.32 10.43 -4.77
C LEU A 69 -5.28 11.51 -5.05
N GLY A 70 -5.62 12.78 -5.08
CA GLY A 70 -4.62 13.79 -5.44
C GLY A 70 -5.08 15.20 -5.23
N ALA A 71 -4.32 16.16 -5.73
CA ALA A 71 -4.59 17.59 -5.54
C ALA A 71 -6.03 17.99 -5.95
N ARG A 72 -6.62 17.32 -6.94
CA ARG A 72 -7.99 17.60 -7.41
C ARG A 72 -9.10 17.03 -6.52
N THR A 73 -8.81 15.95 -5.81
CA THR A 73 -9.76 15.29 -4.89
C THR A 73 -9.49 15.64 -3.44
N LEU A 74 -8.41 16.36 -3.13
CA LEU A 74 -8.04 16.77 -1.78
C LEU A 74 -9.13 17.65 -1.16
N ALA A 75 -9.62 17.24 0.01
CA ALA A 75 -10.57 17.97 0.83
C ALA A 75 -9.85 18.58 2.04
N GLY A 76 -9.46 19.86 1.91
CA GLY A 76 -8.75 20.58 2.96
C GLY A 76 -7.23 20.50 2.83
N ASN A 77 -6.52 20.51 3.95
CA ASN A 77 -5.05 20.50 3.98
C ASN A 77 -4.53 19.15 4.45
N VAL A 78 -3.33 18.77 3.97
CA VAL A 78 -2.56 17.70 4.59
C VAL A 78 -2.24 18.08 6.03
N ARG A 79 -2.48 17.17 6.96
CA ARG A 79 -2.22 17.35 8.39
C ARG A 79 -1.01 16.52 8.80
N VAL A 80 -0.19 17.09 9.67
CA VAL A 80 0.90 16.39 10.36
C VAL A 80 0.63 16.53 11.85
N GLN A 81 0.48 15.41 12.55
CA GLN A 81 0.09 15.41 13.96
C GLN A 81 0.97 14.42 14.75
N PRO A 82 1.64 14.86 15.82
CA PRO A 82 2.27 13.94 16.74
C PRO A 82 1.21 13.19 17.55
N PHE A 83 1.50 11.95 17.91
CA PHE A 83 0.72 11.18 18.88
C PHE A 83 1.66 10.48 19.86
N ARG A 84 1.11 9.87 20.91
CA ARG A 84 1.92 9.14 21.88
C ARG A 84 2.62 7.95 21.19
N GLY A 85 3.93 8.06 21.01
CA GLY A 85 4.76 7.04 20.39
C GLY A 85 4.81 7.11 18.87
N GLY A 86 4.58 8.29 18.26
CA GLY A 86 4.72 8.43 16.81
C GLY A 86 4.27 9.76 16.21
N VAL A 87 4.26 9.80 14.87
CA VAL A 87 3.76 10.90 14.05
C VAL A 87 2.84 10.37 12.96
N GLU A 88 1.77 11.10 12.66
CA GLU A 88 0.82 10.78 11.62
C GLU A 88 0.78 11.89 10.57
N LEU A 89 0.78 11.49 9.30
CA LEU A 89 0.40 12.35 8.19
C LEU A 89 -0.95 11.90 7.69
N SER A 90 -1.89 12.82 7.49
CA SER A 90 -3.21 12.47 6.98
C SER A 90 -3.80 13.50 6.05
N ALA A 91 -4.62 13.04 5.10
CA ALA A 91 -5.33 13.87 4.14
C ALA A 91 -6.69 13.25 3.81
N ASP A 92 -7.72 14.10 3.74
CA ASP A 92 -9.04 13.71 3.28
C ASP A 92 -9.15 13.91 1.77
N PHE A 93 -9.82 12.99 1.10
CA PHE A 93 -10.09 13.02 -0.33
C PHE A 93 -11.58 12.78 -0.59
N THR A 94 -12.13 13.51 -1.56
CA THR A 94 -13.52 13.42 -2.01
C THR A 94 -13.55 13.30 -3.53
N ALA A 95 -14.17 12.24 -4.03
CA ALA A 95 -14.37 11.99 -5.45
C ALA A 95 -15.82 11.54 -5.67
N GLY A 96 -16.71 12.48 -6.05
CA GLY A 96 -18.14 12.18 -6.12
C GLY A 96 -18.68 11.71 -4.76
N PRO A 97 -19.38 10.56 -4.68
CA PRO A 97 -19.92 10.03 -3.42
C PRO A 97 -18.89 9.29 -2.55
N TYR A 98 -17.63 9.22 -2.97
CA TYR A 98 -16.58 8.49 -2.28
C TYR A 98 -15.72 9.44 -1.46
N HIS A 99 -15.53 9.08 -0.19
CA HIS A 99 -14.75 9.85 0.77
C HIS A 99 -13.74 8.96 1.47
N TYR A 100 -12.50 9.45 1.51
CA TYR A 100 -11.35 8.72 2.00
C TYR A 100 -10.51 9.57 2.95
N LEU A 101 -9.98 8.98 4.00
CA LEU A 101 -8.91 9.54 4.82
C LEU A 101 -7.68 8.66 4.62
N GLN A 102 -6.70 9.17 3.87
CA GLN A 102 -5.40 8.51 3.72
C GLN A 102 -4.52 8.89 4.91
N MET A 103 -3.84 7.92 5.50
CA MET A 103 -2.95 8.12 6.64
C MET A 103 -1.64 7.37 6.49
N TRP A 104 -0.56 7.98 6.99
CA TRP A 104 0.73 7.35 7.21
C TRP A 104 1.12 7.55 8.67
N ARG A 105 1.14 6.47 9.46
CA ARG A 105 1.57 6.53 10.86
C ARG A 105 2.95 5.90 11.01
N PHE A 106 3.87 6.65 11.61
CA PHE A 106 5.22 6.22 11.92
C PHE A 106 5.36 6.15 13.43
N HIS A 107 5.65 4.96 13.96
CA HIS A 107 5.77 4.73 15.39
C HIS A 107 7.23 4.70 15.84
N ASP A 108 7.48 5.15 17.07
CA ASP A 108 8.82 5.22 17.68
C ASP A 108 9.51 3.87 17.89
N ASP A 109 8.73 2.79 17.84
CA ASP A 109 9.19 1.41 17.91
C ASP A 109 9.44 0.78 16.53
N GLY A 110 9.36 1.54 15.44
CA GLY A 110 9.62 1.05 14.08
C GLY A 110 8.41 0.40 13.42
N ARG A 111 7.19 0.67 13.89
CA ARG A 111 5.99 0.32 13.13
C ARG A 111 5.67 1.40 12.10
N LEU A 112 5.20 0.97 10.94
CA LEU A 112 4.72 1.80 9.85
C LEU A 112 3.30 1.33 9.47
N CYS A 113 2.35 2.26 9.46
CA CYS A 113 0.94 1.96 9.22
C CYS A 113 0.41 2.89 8.10
N PRO A 114 0.54 2.49 6.82
CA PRO A 114 -0.14 3.13 5.71
C PRO A 114 -1.60 2.65 5.66
N TRP A 115 -2.54 3.56 5.93
CA TRP A 115 -3.95 3.24 6.04
C TRP A 115 -4.83 4.12 5.16
N LEU A 116 -5.96 3.55 4.75
CA LEU A 116 -7.04 4.25 4.06
C LEU A 116 -8.34 3.98 4.83
N THR A 117 -8.88 5.02 5.46
CA THR A 117 -10.24 4.95 6.00
C THR A 117 -11.24 5.34 4.92
N ILE A 118 -12.20 4.48 4.63
CA ILE A 118 -13.27 4.67 3.66
C ILE A 118 -14.54 4.98 4.44
N TYR A 119 -15.13 6.16 4.22
CA TYR A 119 -16.29 6.63 5.00
C TYR A 119 -17.38 7.33 4.16
N GLY A 120 -17.24 7.39 2.84
CA GLY A 120 -18.33 7.79 1.94
C GLY A 120 -19.26 6.64 1.56
N SER A 121 -20.57 6.89 1.45
CA SER A 121 -21.57 5.85 1.17
C SER A 121 -21.38 5.11 -0.15
N GLY A 122 -20.53 5.62 -1.06
CA GLY A 122 -20.43 5.13 -2.43
C GLY A 122 -21.75 5.32 -3.17
N VAL A 123 -21.92 4.57 -4.27
CA VAL A 123 -23.12 4.68 -5.13
C VAL A 123 -24.25 3.72 -4.68
N HIS A 124 -23.91 2.60 -4.06
CA HIS A 124 -24.85 1.59 -3.52
C HIS A 124 -24.13 0.69 -2.53
N ASP A 125 -24.81 -0.28 -1.91
CA ASP A 125 -24.27 -1.12 -0.83
C ASP A 125 -23.61 -2.45 -1.26
N GLN A 126 -23.38 -2.66 -2.56
CA GLN A 126 -22.86 -3.93 -3.10
C GLN A 126 -21.59 -3.68 -3.92
N HIS A 127 -20.52 -3.27 -3.25
CA HIS A 127 -19.25 -3.02 -3.91
C HIS A 127 -18.08 -3.41 -3.02
N THR A 128 -16.94 -3.68 -3.66
CA THR A 128 -15.67 -3.97 -3.00
C THR A 128 -14.68 -2.87 -3.36
N TYR A 129 -14.01 -2.30 -2.36
CA TYR A 129 -12.88 -1.41 -2.58
C TYR A 129 -11.58 -2.20 -2.59
N HIS A 130 -10.68 -1.82 -3.49
CA HIS A 130 -9.34 -2.36 -3.56
C HIS A 130 -8.30 -1.23 -3.49
N PRO A 131 -7.88 -0.82 -2.27
CA PRO A 131 -6.74 0.08 -2.10
C PRO A 131 -5.45 -0.62 -2.52
N HIS A 132 -4.73 -0.06 -3.50
CA HIS A 132 -3.46 -0.61 -3.98
C HIS A 132 -2.30 0.20 -3.41
N TRP A 133 -1.55 -0.35 -2.47
CA TRP A 133 -0.36 0.30 -1.93
C TRP A 133 0.88 -0.21 -2.64
N ARG A 134 1.74 0.70 -3.11
CA ARG A 134 3.06 0.37 -3.67
C ARG A 134 4.13 0.77 -2.67
N PHE A 135 5.07 -0.14 -2.43
CA PHE A 135 6.24 0.05 -1.59
C PHE A 135 7.50 -0.34 -2.35
N ASP A 136 8.53 0.43 -2.12
CA ASP A 136 9.88 0.22 -2.59
C ASP A 136 10.77 0.34 -1.35
N PHE A 137 11.02 -0.83 -0.74
CA PHE A 137 11.79 -0.94 0.50
C PHE A 137 13.26 -1.15 0.15
N ASP A 138 14.07 -0.16 0.50
CA ASP A 138 15.53 -0.24 0.42
C ASP A 138 16.07 -0.54 1.82
N LEU A 139 16.17 -1.80 2.24
CA LEU A 139 16.62 -2.11 3.59
C LEU A 139 18.15 -2.00 3.66
N ASP A 140 18.68 -0.88 4.18
CA ASP A 140 20.11 -0.53 4.12
C ASP A 140 20.73 -0.44 2.71
N GLY A 141 19.91 -0.46 1.67
CA GLY A 141 20.31 -0.39 0.26
C GLY A 141 19.28 -1.09 -0.63
N ALA A 142 19.53 -1.10 -1.94
CA ALA A 142 18.64 -1.68 -2.96
C ALA A 142 19.09 -3.08 -3.41
N GLY A 143 19.84 -3.82 -2.59
CA GLY A 143 20.43 -5.11 -2.99
C GLY A 143 20.61 -6.00 -1.79
N HIS A 144 20.86 -7.30 -2.01
CA HIS A 144 20.80 -8.35 -0.98
C HIS A 144 19.41 -8.57 -0.36
N ASP A 145 18.37 -8.01 -0.96
CA ASP A 145 17.00 -8.26 -0.56
C ASP A 145 16.54 -9.65 -0.99
N ALA A 146 15.65 -10.22 -0.19
CA ALA A 146 14.76 -11.27 -0.65
C ALA A 146 13.43 -11.23 0.08
N LEU A 147 12.42 -11.83 -0.56
CA LEU A 147 11.08 -11.90 -0.02
C LEU A 147 10.76 -13.30 0.49
N GLU A 148 10.06 -13.37 1.61
CA GLU A 148 9.58 -14.61 2.19
C GLU A 148 8.11 -14.51 2.56
N ALA A 149 7.40 -15.62 2.44
CA ALA A 149 6.04 -15.80 2.93
C ALA A 149 6.01 -16.88 4.02
N PHE A 150 5.12 -16.72 4.99
CA PHE A 150 4.92 -17.73 6.01
C PHE A 150 3.93 -18.79 5.51
N ALA A 151 4.39 -20.04 5.41
CA ALA A 151 3.58 -21.18 4.95
C ALA A 151 4.13 -22.48 5.54
N ASP A 152 3.25 -23.45 5.81
CA ASP A 152 3.58 -24.73 6.43
C ASP A 152 4.32 -24.56 7.77
N GLY A 153 3.95 -23.54 8.55
CA GLY A 153 4.54 -23.26 9.86
C GLY A 153 5.99 -22.73 9.85
N ARG A 154 6.47 -22.24 8.70
CA ARG A 154 7.81 -21.63 8.58
C ARG A 154 7.86 -20.55 7.51
N TRP A 155 8.89 -19.71 7.57
CA TRP A 155 9.22 -18.79 6.48
C TRP A 155 9.77 -19.55 5.27
N GLN A 156 9.23 -19.27 4.09
CA GLN A 156 9.61 -19.85 2.81
C GLN A 156 10.05 -18.75 1.84
N ARG A 157 11.15 -18.98 1.13
CA ARG A 157 11.70 -18.04 0.14
C ARG A 157 10.79 -17.95 -1.08
N LEU A 158 10.53 -16.74 -1.52
CA LEU A 158 9.89 -16.44 -2.80
C LEU A 158 11.00 -16.09 -3.80
N GLU A 159 11.31 -17.02 -4.69
CA GLU A 159 12.47 -16.92 -5.59
C GLU A 159 12.22 -16.02 -6.81
N GLU A 160 10.98 -16.00 -7.30
CA GLU A 160 10.57 -15.29 -8.52
C GLU A 160 9.41 -14.33 -8.24
N GLU A 161 9.26 -13.34 -9.11
CA GLU A 161 8.11 -12.43 -9.12
C GLU A 161 6.78 -13.20 -9.10
N GLY A 162 5.77 -12.60 -8.47
CA GLY A 162 4.51 -13.32 -8.37
C GLY A 162 3.39 -12.59 -7.66
N TRP A 163 2.28 -13.33 -7.59
CA TRP A 163 1.09 -13.01 -6.82
C TRP A 163 0.99 -13.97 -5.65
N PHE A 164 0.90 -13.41 -4.45
CA PHE A 164 0.96 -14.12 -3.17
C PHE A 164 -0.27 -13.72 -2.33
N PRO A 165 -1.40 -14.42 -2.45
CA PRO A 165 -2.57 -14.14 -1.64
C PRO A 165 -2.35 -14.56 -0.18
N HIS A 166 -2.99 -13.86 0.76
CA HIS A 166 -3.02 -14.28 2.16
C HIS A 166 -3.86 -15.56 2.28
N THR A 167 -3.26 -16.65 2.74
CA THR A 167 -3.92 -17.97 2.86
C THR A 167 -4.53 -18.23 4.23
N GLY A 168 -4.40 -17.28 5.17
CA GLY A 168 -4.77 -17.45 6.58
C GLY A 168 -3.64 -17.99 7.46
N GLU A 169 -2.49 -18.34 6.88
CA GLU A 169 -1.29 -18.70 7.63
C GLU A 169 -0.46 -17.46 7.99
N ALA A 170 0.06 -17.45 9.21
CA ALA A 170 0.90 -16.38 9.73
C ALA A 170 1.79 -16.89 10.86
N ASP A 171 2.87 -16.16 11.15
CA ASP A 171 3.73 -16.46 12.30
C ASP A 171 3.04 -16.15 13.65
N ASP A 172 3.73 -16.40 14.77
CA ASP A 172 3.19 -16.17 16.12
C ASP A 172 2.81 -14.70 16.40
N SER A 173 3.34 -13.75 15.61
CA SER A 173 3.02 -12.33 15.68
C SER A 173 1.97 -11.91 14.65
N GLY A 174 1.48 -12.84 13.84
CA GLY A 174 0.50 -12.63 12.78
C GLY A 174 1.08 -12.08 11.48
N PHE A 175 2.40 -12.13 11.27
CA PHE A 175 3.03 -11.74 10.00
C PHE A 175 2.92 -12.81 8.94
N VAL A 176 2.68 -12.37 7.70
CA VAL A 176 2.42 -13.23 6.54
C VAL A 176 3.56 -13.13 5.54
N TRP A 177 4.08 -11.92 5.33
CA TRP A 177 5.17 -11.66 4.39
C TRP A 177 6.28 -10.89 5.08
N ARG A 178 7.52 -11.07 4.61
CA ARG A 178 8.65 -10.24 5.02
C ARG A 178 9.65 -10.07 3.89
N GLN A 179 10.19 -8.87 3.76
CA GLN A 179 11.41 -8.62 2.97
C GLN A 179 12.58 -8.48 3.94
N ILE A 180 13.69 -9.10 3.61
CA ILE A 180 14.91 -9.13 4.42
C ILE A 180 16.10 -8.75 3.54
N ASP A 181 16.94 -7.85 4.01
CA ASP A 181 18.30 -7.69 3.51
C ASP A 181 19.22 -8.70 4.24
N PHE A 182 19.79 -9.65 3.49
CA PHE A 182 20.64 -10.71 4.05
C PHE A 182 22.06 -10.23 4.39
N GLY A 183 22.49 -9.08 3.86
CA GLY A 183 23.78 -8.48 4.18
C GLY A 183 23.83 -7.96 5.62
N THR A 184 22.70 -7.48 6.13
CA THR A 184 22.57 -6.76 7.40
C THR A 184 21.62 -7.43 8.39
N GLY A 185 20.70 -8.28 7.91
CA GLY A 185 19.61 -8.85 8.69
C GLY A 185 18.48 -7.86 8.99
N ALA A 186 18.47 -6.70 8.34
CA ALA A 186 17.34 -5.77 8.40
C ALA A 186 16.11 -6.39 7.73
N ALA A 187 14.93 -6.21 8.32
CA ALA A 187 13.70 -6.75 7.77
C ALA A 187 12.51 -5.81 7.95
N ILE A 188 11.58 -5.86 7.00
CA ILE A 188 10.19 -5.42 7.15
C ILE A 188 9.30 -6.66 7.21
N ASN A 189 8.42 -6.71 8.20
CA ASN A 189 7.42 -7.77 8.32
C ASN A 189 6.03 -7.14 8.12
N LEU A 190 5.23 -7.75 7.24
CA LEU A 190 3.90 -7.27 6.88
C LEU A 190 2.84 -8.26 7.34
N ARG A 191 1.73 -7.70 7.81
CA ARG A 191 0.49 -8.43 7.99
C ARG A 191 -0.71 -7.62 7.50
N PRO A 192 -1.76 -8.28 7.00
CA PRO A 192 -3.02 -7.62 6.73
C PRO A 192 -3.60 -6.93 7.98
N HIS A 193 -4.36 -5.85 7.78
CA HIS A 193 -5.21 -5.36 8.85
C HIS A 193 -6.30 -6.40 9.19
N THR A 194 -6.90 -6.32 10.38
CA THR A 194 -7.77 -7.40 10.91
C THR A 194 -8.94 -7.80 10.01
N TRP A 195 -9.38 -6.94 9.09
CA TRP A 195 -10.47 -7.27 8.17
C TRP A 195 -10.06 -7.18 6.70
N ASP A 196 -8.77 -7.01 6.42
CA ASP A 196 -8.30 -7.05 5.05
C ASP A 196 -8.20 -8.51 4.62
N ASP A 197 -9.07 -8.92 3.70
CA ASP A 197 -8.66 -9.93 2.73
C ASP A 197 -7.61 -9.27 1.83
N ALA A 198 -6.45 -9.88 1.67
CA ALA A 198 -5.30 -9.19 1.12
C ALA A 198 -4.40 -10.07 0.28
N GLU A 199 -3.74 -9.45 -0.67
CA GLU A 199 -2.75 -10.08 -1.52
C GLU A 199 -1.52 -9.19 -1.66
N LEU A 200 -0.38 -9.84 -1.89
CA LEU A 200 0.88 -9.20 -2.18
C LEU A 200 1.29 -9.55 -3.60
N PHE A 201 1.69 -8.56 -4.38
CA PHE A 201 2.49 -8.79 -5.58
C PHE A 201 3.92 -8.35 -5.28
N ALA A 202 4.88 -9.14 -5.72
CA ALA A 202 6.28 -8.78 -5.65
C ALA A 202 6.87 -8.85 -7.04
N VAL A 203 7.53 -7.77 -7.43
CA VAL A 203 8.18 -7.62 -8.72
C VAL A 203 9.59 -7.07 -8.52
N ARG A 204 10.50 -7.43 -9.40
CA ARG A 204 11.82 -6.83 -9.42
C ARG A 204 11.66 -5.35 -9.75
N TYR A 205 12.33 -4.49 -9.01
CA TYR A 205 12.28 -3.07 -9.30
C TYR A 205 12.98 -2.76 -10.63
N HIS A 206 12.29 -2.01 -11.49
CA HIS A 206 12.89 -1.37 -12.66
C HIS A 206 12.69 0.14 -12.61
N ASP A 207 13.77 0.88 -12.88
CA ASP A 207 13.68 2.34 -13.01
C ASP A 207 12.70 2.70 -14.13
N GLY A 208 11.75 3.59 -13.82
CA GLY A 208 10.66 3.94 -14.73
C GLY A 208 9.32 3.23 -14.45
N GLU A 209 9.29 2.18 -13.63
CA GLU A 209 8.05 1.53 -13.16
C GLU A 209 7.43 2.28 -11.98
N TRP A 210 7.13 3.55 -12.22
CA TRP A 210 6.46 4.41 -11.26
C TRP A 210 5.05 3.90 -10.97
N ALA A 211 4.54 4.26 -9.79
CA ALA A 211 3.12 4.17 -9.46
C ALA A 211 2.25 4.64 -10.65
N PRO A 212 1.49 3.75 -11.33
CA PRO A 212 0.70 4.14 -12.47
C PRO A 212 -0.49 4.98 -12.01
N PHE A 213 -0.88 5.96 -12.83
CA PHE A 213 -2.03 6.81 -12.52
C PHE A 213 -3.40 6.09 -12.69
N SER A 214 -3.38 4.91 -13.31
CA SER A 214 -4.56 4.11 -13.66
C SER A 214 -4.21 2.63 -13.51
N PRO A 215 -5.17 1.77 -13.13
CA PRO A 215 -4.96 0.32 -13.12
C PRO A 215 -4.78 -0.27 -14.53
N ARG A 216 -5.05 0.49 -15.61
CA ARG A 216 -4.98 -0.02 -16.98
C ARG A 216 -3.54 -0.09 -17.49
N ALA A 217 -3.06 -1.28 -17.80
CA ALA A 217 -1.79 -1.47 -18.51
C ALA A 217 -1.94 -1.18 -20.02
N THR A 218 -0.97 -0.50 -20.60
CA THR A 218 -0.92 -0.12 -22.02
C THR A 218 -0.98 -1.32 -22.98
N ALA A 219 -0.57 -2.50 -22.50
CA ALA A 219 -0.50 -3.75 -23.26
C ALA A 219 -1.78 -4.61 -23.20
N GLY A 220 -2.81 -4.21 -22.45
CA GLY A 220 -4.14 -4.84 -22.50
C GLY A 220 -4.27 -6.29 -21.98
N ALA A 221 -3.22 -6.88 -21.40
CA ALA A 221 -3.23 -8.28 -20.95
C ALA A 221 -3.75 -8.47 -19.50
N ALA A 222 -3.45 -7.53 -18.58
CA ALA A 222 -3.87 -7.54 -17.18
C ALA A 222 -3.86 -6.10 -16.58
N PRO A 223 -4.57 -5.80 -15.48
CA PRO A 223 -4.40 -4.55 -14.75
C PRO A 223 -3.10 -4.56 -13.92
N PHE A 224 -2.61 -3.38 -13.55
CA PHE A 224 -1.55 -3.26 -12.54
C PHE A 224 -2.10 -3.63 -11.15
N PRO A 225 -1.29 -4.28 -10.29
CA PRO A 225 0.12 -4.65 -10.48
C PRO A 225 0.37 -5.96 -11.24
N ALA A 226 -0.65 -6.78 -11.49
CA ALA A 226 -0.47 -8.08 -12.17
C ALA A 226 0.23 -7.97 -13.53
N ALA A 227 0.09 -6.85 -14.24
CA ALA A 227 0.79 -6.59 -15.49
C ALA A 227 2.32 -6.41 -15.37
N TYR A 228 2.83 -6.14 -14.17
CA TYR A 228 4.27 -6.10 -13.90
C TYR A 228 4.86 -7.49 -13.64
N VAL A 229 4.03 -8.48 -13.27
CA VAL A 229 4.53 -9.81 -12.91
C VAL A 229 5.04 -10.54 -14.14
N GLY A 230 6.34 -10.86 -14.13
CA GLY A 230 7.01 -11.67 -15.12
C GLY A 230 7.47 -13.00 -14.54
N ARG A 231 8.78 -13.26 -14.68
CA ARG A 231 9.51 -14.44 -14.20
C ARG A 231 10.91 -14.06 -13.74
N GLU A 232 11.09 -12.81 -13.31
CA GLU A 232 12.41 -12.36 -12.87
C GLU A 232 12.71 -12.90 -11.45
N PRO A 233 13.99 -13.11 -11.12
CA PRO A 233 14.36 -13.46 -9.75
C PRO A 233 14.13 -12.26 -8.81
N LEU A 234 13.74 -12.56 -7.57
CA LEU A 234 13.61 -11.57 -6.48
C LEU A 234 14.81 -11.56 -5.54
N GLU A 235 15.56 -12.66 -5.43
CA GLU A 235 16.69 -12.76 -4.51
C GLU A 235 17.89 -11.94 -5.00
N ASP A 236 18.55 -11.25 -4.05
CA ASP A 236 19.71 -10.38 -4.28
C ASP A 236 19.43 -9.21 -5.24
N HIS A 237 18.17 -8.78 -5.29
CA HIS A 237 17.69 -7.73 -6.18
C HIS A 237 16.75 -6.79 -5.46
N ASP A 238 16.71 -5.55 -5.94
CA ASP A 238 15.72 -4.56 -5.54
C ASP A 238 14.29 -5.05 -5.87
N VAL A 239 13.37 -4.95 -4.90
CA VAL A 239 12.00 -5.48 -4.98
C VAL A 239 10.98 -4.39 -4.70
N ALA A 240 10.05 -4.21 -5.65
CA ALA A 240 8.85 -3.44 -5.42
C ALA A 240 7.70 -4.35 -4.96
N LEU A 241 7.08 -3.99 -3.84
CA LEU A 241 5.93 -4.68 -3.27
C LEU A 241 4.64 -3.92 -3.53
N TRP A 242 3.61 -4.65 -3.93
CA TRP A 242 2.25 -4.15 -4.01
C TRP A 242 1.36 -4.88 -3.04
N TYR A 243 0.83 -4.18 -2.06
CA TYR A 243 -0.18 -4.71 -1.16
C TYR A 243 -1.56 -4.25 -1.62
N VAL A 244 -2.46 -5.19 -1.85
CA VAL A 244 -3.85 -4.92 -2.24
C VAL A 244 -4.76 -5.47 -1.15
N ALA A 245 -5.53 -4.58 -0.53
CA ALA A 245 -6.61 -4.99 0.37
C ALA A 245 -7.91 -5.14 -0.43
N HIS A 246 -8.80 -6.03 0.00
CA HIS A 246 -10.13 -6.27 -0.54
C HIS A 246 -11.14 -5.98 0.57
N VAL A 247 -11.88 -4.88 0.42
CA VAL A 247 -12.79 -4.38 1.46
C VAL A 247 -14.22 -4.39 0.94
N HIS A 248 -15.02 -5.30 1.45
CA HIS A 248 -16.43 -5.38 1.10
C HIS A 248 -17.25 -4.33 1.85
N PHE A 249 -18.11 -3.61 1.14
CA PHE A 249 -19.06 -2.71 1.77
C PHE A 249 -20.11 -3.52 2.56
N ASP A 250 -20.13 -3.36 3.89
CA ASP A 250 -21.11 -3.99 4.78
C ASP A 250 -21.52 -3.07 5.96
N GLN A 251 -22.21 -3.61 6.97
CA GLN A 251 -22.72 -2.86 8.12
C GLN A 251 -21.65 -2.31 9.08
N SER A 252 -20.37 -2.64 8.88
CA SER A 252 -19.25 -2.17 9.70
C SER A 252 -18.63 -0.85 9.21
N PHE A 253 -19.23 -0.23 8.19
CA PHE A 253 -18.83 1.06 7.66
C PHE A 253 -18.90 2.19 8.71
N PRO A 254 -17.86 3.06 8.86
CA PRO A 254 -16.66 3.22 8.03
C PRO A 254 -15.58 2.16 8.28
N TYR A 255 -14.77 1.88 7.25
CA TYR A 255 -13.72 0.85 7.29
C TYR A 255 -12.31 1.45 7.20
N THR A 256 -11.29 0.81 7.79
CA THR A 256 -9.87 1.17 7.62
C THR A 256 -9.06 -0.01 7.10
N ALA A 257 -8.42 0.18 5.94
CA ALA A 257 -7.64 -0.81 5.22
C ALA A 257 -6.17 -0.43 5.13
N GLY A 258 -5.29 -1.41 4.94
CA GLY A 258 -3.87 -1.22 4.66
C GLY A 258 -2.98 -2.05 5.58
N PRO A 259 -1.75 -2.37 5.16
CA PRO A 259 -0.92 -3.30 5.87
C PRO A 259 -0.45 -2.72 7.21
N TRP A 260 -0.17 -3.61 8.15
CA TRP A 260 0.61 -3.27 9.33
C TRP A 260 2.04 -3.75 9.13
N ILE A 261 2.99 -2.82 9.20
CA ILE A 261 4.40 -3.09 8.90
C ILE A 261 5.23 -2.89 10.17
N LYS A 262 6.19 -3.79 10.40
CA LYS A 262 7.14 -3.72 11.51
C LYS A 262 8.56 -3.95 11.04
N LEU A 263 9.43 -3.03 11.44
CA LEU A 263 10.87 -3.19 11.30
C LEU A 263 11.45 -4.16 12.32
N ASP A 264 12.36 -5.01 11.85
CA ASP A 264 13.23 -5.85 12.67
C ASP A 264 14.70 -5.70 12.22
N GLY A 265 15.65 -5.92 13.13
CA GLY A 265 17.08 -5.77 12.84
C GLY A 265 17.60 -4.31 12.85
N PHE A 266 16.79 -3.33 13.23
CA PHE A 266 17.16 -1.89 13.26
C PHE A 266 17.69 -1.36 14.61
N GLY A 267 18.15 -2.24 15.51
CA GLY A 267 18.71 -1.87 16.82
C GLY A 267 17.68 -1.34 17.84
N LYS A 268 18.16 -0.77 18.95
CA LYS A 268 17.36 -0.03 19.95
C LYS A 268 17.80 1.43 19.99
#